data_AF-A0A950X608-F1
#
_entry.id   AF-A0A950X608-F1
#
_cell.length_a   1.000
_cell.length_b   1.000
_cell.length_c   1.000
_cell.angle_alpha   90.00
_cell.angle_beta   90.00
_cell.angle_gamma   90.00
#
_symmetry.space_group_name_H-M   'P 1'
#
loop_
_entity.id
_entity.type
_entity.pdbx_description
1 polymer ?
#
loop_
_entity_poly.entity_id
_entity_poly.type
_entity_poly.pdbx_seq_one_letter_code
_entity_poly.pdbx_strand_id
1 'polypeptide(L)'
;MLADEDPIRLSLEQEVVCPHDNLHRFVLRAGLAESTIQQLQRTWAQEQARELDRLRAEIGREYSNREKALEQQLQQLTAEIAGWRSREATLLAERAKFEKEKAEQAVNLAKQLEAERETISQTVRAEELQRAKVREQILKDQMDGQNQLIQEIQTQLALKNSAEIALKRAIEDLKLSHQEALQKVALEARQAAAAEAVQKAEQLATQKFRLELDTLRLKQRELEKQRDDARQVAENLRRKMEQGSQQTQGEVLELILERELASRFGTDRIEPISKGVFGADVVQHVLSGDGRACGSITWETKNTQNWNPKWLEKLRADMIANKSEFGILVSTVLPDGVDHFGVIDGLWVCDLKVWPILATTLRQQLIALTFARLSSEGRDRKMEILYRYLTGPEFRERVNAVLRTFVGMKEQLEREKRALIKQWSAREKQIETVIDGMSGMYGDLQGIIGSASLPEIASLRLDEPDEGPKLL
;
A
#
# COMPACT_ATOMS: atom_id res chain seq x y z
N MET A 1 -63.29 -21.81 -60.11
CA MET A 1 -64.50 -22.56 -60.52
C MET A 1 -65.16 -23.01 -59.23
N LEU A 2 -66.27 -22.49 -58.73
CA LEU A 2 -67.29 -21.56 -59.21
C LEU A 2 -67.29 -20.31 -58.31
N ALA A 3 -67.80 -19.19 -58.80
CA ALA A 3 -68.06 -18.04 -57.93
C ALA A 3 -69.10 -18.46 -56.88
N ASP A 4 -68.78 -18.28 -55.60
CA ASP A 4 -69.77 -18.20 -54.52
C ASP A 4 -70.65 -16.98 -54.84
N GLU A 5 -71.71 -17.19 -55.62
CA GLU A 5 -72.82 -16.24 -55.64
C GLU A 5 -73.48 -16.37 -54.27
N ASP A 6 -73.22 -15.39 -53.39
CA ASP A 6 -73.97 -15.25 -52.14
C ASP A 6 -75.46 -15.41 -52.46
N PRO A 7 -76.15 -16.42 -51.90
CA PRO A 7 -77.53 -16.68 -52.25
C PRO A 7 -78.35 -15.43 -51.91
N ILE A 8 -79.07 -14.88 -52.89
CA ILE A 8 -79.88 -13.68 -52.71
C ILE A 8 -80.90 -13.95 -51.60
N ARG A 9 -80.68 -13.36 -50.42
CA ARG A 9 -81.54 -13.52 -49.25
C ARG A 9 -82.67 -12.50 -49.33
N LEU A 10 -83.80 -12.93 -49.87
CA LEU A 10 -85.02 -12.12 -49.86
C LEU A 10 -85.78 -12.37 -48.55
N SER A 11 -86.18 -11.30 -47.88
CA SER A 11 -87.09 -11.42 -46.73
C SER A 11 -88.48 -11.85 -47.22
N LEU A 12 -89.16 -12.73 -46.49
CA LEU A 12 -90.56 -13.05 -46.78
C LEU A 12 -91.48 -11.83 -46.65
N GLU A 13 -91.04 -10.80 -45.93
CA GLU A 13 -91.74 -9.53 -45.76
C GLU A 13 -91.39 -8.49 -46.84
N GLN A 14 -90.47 -8.82 -47.75
CA GLN A 14 -90.07 -7.91 -48.82
C GLN A 14 -91.18 -7.76 -49.85
N GLU A 15 -91.50 -6.52 -50.21
CA GLU A 15 -92.42 -6.25 -51.33
C GLU A 15 -91.73 -6.53 -52.67
N VAL A 16 -92.43 -7.31 -53.51
CA VAL A 16 -92.02 -7.61 -54.88
C VAL A 16 -93.10 -7.15 -55.85
N VAL A 17 -92.69 -6.85 -57.08
CA VAL A 17 -93.60 -6.42 -58.15
C VAL A 17 -93.96 -7.64 -59.00
N CYS A 18 -95.24 -7.78 -59.33
CA CYS A 18 -95.74 -8.84 -60.21
C CYS A 18 -95.07 -8.76 -61.59
N PRO A 19 -94.37 -9.80 -62.05
CA PRO A 19 -93.66 -9.77 -63.32
C PRO A 19 -94.59 -9.81 -64.54
N HIS A 20 -95.88 -10.13 -64.37
CA HIS A 20 -96.85 -10.21 -65.47
C HIS A 20 -97.40 -8.83 -65.88
N ASP A 21 -97.58 -7.93 -64.91
CA ASP A 21 -98.18 -6.61 -65.15
C ASP A 21 -97.28 -5.43 -64.74
N ASN A 22 -96.18 -5.69 -64.03
CA ASN A 22 -95.20 -4.71 -63.56
C ASN A 22 -95.78 -3.56 -62.71
N LEU A 23 -97.00 -3.71 -62.18
CA LEU A 23 -97.74 -2.66 -61.48
C LEU A 23 -98.20 -3.11 -60.09
N HIS A 24 -98.58 -4.38 -59.91
CA HIS A 24 -99.03 -4.88 -58.62
C HIS A 24 -97.85 -5.19 -57.69
N ARG A 25 -97.84 -4.55 -56.52
CA ARG A 25 -96.90 -4.82 -55.43
C ARG A 25 -97.55 -5.74 -54.41
N PHE A 26 -96.85 -6.79 -54.01
CA PHE A 26 -97.30 -7.69 -52.95
C PHE A 26 -96.11 -8.15 -52.11
N VAL A 27 -96.38 -8.49 -50.86
CA VAL A 27 -95.38 -9.07 -49.96
C VAL A 27 -95.05 -10.47 -50.45
N LEU A 28 -93.76 -10.82 -50.54
CA LEU A 28 -93.30 -12.10 -51.10
C LEU A 28 -94.01 -13.31 -50.46
N ARG A 29 -94.27 -13.26 -49.14
CA ARG A 29 -95.07 -14.26 -48.41
C ARG A 29 -96.46 -14.48 -49.00
N ALA A 30 -97.15 -13.42 -49.46
CA ALA A 30 -98.50 -13.50 -50.02
C ALA A 30 -98.54 -14.12 -51.42
N GLY A 31 -97.42 -14.10 -52.15
CA GLY A 31 -97.29 -14.70 -53.48
C GLY A 31 -96.76 -16.14 -53.49
N LEU A 32 -96.43 -16.70 -52.34
CA LEU A 32 -95.93 -18.08 -52.20
C LEU A 32 -96.94 -18.95 -51.45
N ALA A 33 -97.05 -20.21 -51.84
CA ALA A 33 -97.85 -21.18 -51.09
C ALA A 33 -97.19 -21.46 -49.73
N GLU A 34 -98.00 -21.62 -48.68
CA GLU A 34 -97.52 -21.93 -47.32
C GLU A 34 -96.67 -23.21 -47.28
N SER A 35 -97.02 -24.21 -48.11
CA SER A 35 -96.22 -25.43 -48.28
C SER A 35 -94.81 -25.18 -48.83
N THR A 36 -94.66 -24.22 -49.75
CA THR A 36 -93.37 -23.80 -50.31
C THR A 36 -92.53 -23.09 -49.27
N ILE A 37 -93.13 -22.20 -48.46
CA ILE A 37 -92.45 -21.50 -47.37
C ILE A 37 -91.91 -22.50 -46.35
N GLN A 38 -92.73 -23.48 -45.93
CA GLN A 38 -92.33 -24.50 -44.97
C GLN A 38 -91.22 -25.42 -45.53
N GLN A 39 -91.27 -25.75 -46.83
CA GLN A 39 -90.21 -26.52 -47.49
C GLN A 39 -88.88 -25.75 -47.49
N LEU A 40 -88.89 -24.47 -47.86
CA LEU A 40 -87.70 -23.61 -47.87
C LEU A 40 -87.11 -23.40 -46.46
N GLN A 41 -87.96 -23.22 -45.45
CA GLN A 41 -87.48 -23.13 -44.05
C GLN A 41 -86.84 -24.43 -43.59
N ARG A 42 -87.38 -25.59 -43.96
CA ARG A 42 -86.81 -26.91 -43.65
C ARG A 42 -85.47 -27.13 -44.34
N THR A 43 -85.35 -26.80 -45.62
CA THR A 43 -84.08 -26.93 -46.36
C THR A 43 -83.02 -26.00 -45.79
N TRP A 44 -83.39 -24.75 -45.48
CA TRP A 44 -82.48 -23.79 -44.85
C TRP A 44 -82.00 -24.27 -43.47
N ALA A 45 -82.92 -24.77 -42.62
CA ALA A 45 -82.55 -25.31 -41.31
C ALA A 45 -81.62 -26.53 -41.42
N GLN A 46 -81.83 -27.40 -42.42
CA GLN A 46 -80.95 -28.54 -42.71
C GLN A 46 -79.57 -28.10 -43.19
N GLU A 47 -79.48 -27.08 -44.04
CA GLU A 47 -78.21 -26.52 -44.52
C GLU A 47 -77.43 -25.86 -43.39
N GLN A 48 -78.09 -25.07 -42.54
CA GLN A 48 -77.47 -24.46 -41.35
C GLN A 48 -76.96 -25.52 -40.37
N ALA A 49 -77.73 -26.59 -40.13
CA ALA A 49 -77.30 -27.70 -39.28
C ALA A 49 -76.06 -28.40 -39.84
N ARG A 50 -76.03 -28.67 -41.15
CA ARG A 50 -74.87 -29.26 -41.84
C ARG A 50 -73.64 -28.36 -41.73
N GLU A 51 -73.81 -27.06 -41.88
CA GLU A 51 -72.69 -26.11 -41.80
C GLU A 51 -72.15 -25.98 -40.36
N LEU A 52 -73.04 -25.95 -39.36
CA LEU A 52 -72.64 -26.00 -37.95
C LEU A 52 -71.88 -27.29 -37.60
N ASP A 53 -72.32 -28.44 -38.12
CA ASP A 53 -71.63 -29.71 -37.88
C ASP A 53 -70.26 -29.76 -38.56
N ARG A 54 -70.12 -29.16 -39.76
CA ARG A 54 -68.82 -28.99 -40.42
C ARG A 54 -67.87 -28.14 -39.61
N LEU A 55 -68.31 -26.95 -39.18
CA LEU A 55 -67.50 -26.04 -38.37
C LEU A 55 -67.11 -26.68 -37.03
N ARG A 56 -68.02 -27.40 -36.38
CA ARG A 56 -67.71 -28.16 -35.15
C ARG A 56 -66.65 -29.23 -35.38
N ALA A 57 -66.74 -29.96 -36.48
CA ALA A 57 -65.76 -30.99 -36.82
C ALA A 57 -64.39 -30.38 -37.17
N GLU A 58 -64.36 -29.25 -37.87
CA GLU A 58 -63.14 -28.52 -38.19
C GLU A 58 -62.45 -27.99 -36.94
N ILE A 59 -63.20 -27.27 -36.09
CA ILE A 59 -62.71 -26.78 -34.79
C ILE A 59 -62.22 -27.95 -33.92
N GLY A 60 -62.96 -29.05 -33.85
CA GLY A 60 -62.55 -30.23 -33.10
C GLY A 60 -61.23 -30.84 -33.58
N ARG A 61 -61.00 -30.88 -34.90
CA ARG A 61 -59.73 -31.33 -35.49
C ARG A 61 -58.59 -30.38 -35.17
N GLU A 62 -58.81 -29.06 -35.26
CA GLU A 62 -57.80 -28.07 -34.91
C GLU A 62 -57.36 -28.17 -33.45
N TYR A 63 -58.31 -28.27 -32.52
CA TYR A 63 -58.01 -28.45 -31.10
C TYR A 63 -57.25 -29.75 -30.84
N SER A 64 -57.68 -30.88 -31.43
CA SER A 64 -57.00 -32.17 -31.26
C SER A 64 -55.57 -32.14 -31.82
N ASN A 65 -55.35 -31.50 -32.97
CA ASN A 65 -54.02 -31.35 -33.55
C ASN A 65 -53.13 -30.46 -32.68
N ARG A 66 -53.69 -29.37 -32.13
CA ARG A 66 -52.98 -28.46 -31.24
C ARG A 66 -52.61 -29.11 -29.92
N GLU A 67 -53.51 -29.91 -29.34
CA GLU A 67 -53.26 -30.69 -28.14
C GLU A 67 -52.10 -31.67 -28.34
N LYS A 68 -52.14 -32.47 -29.41
CA LYS A 68 -51.03 -33.39 -29.77
C LYS A 68 -49.70 -32.67 -29.99
N ALA A 69 -49.72 -31.50 -30.64
CA ALA A 69 -48.51 -30.70 -30.84
C ALA A 69 -47.92 -30.20 -29.51
N LEU A 70 -48.78 -29.74 -28.59
CA LEU A 70 -48.35 -29.31 -27.25
C LEU A 70 -47.82 -30.48 -26.42
N GLU A 71 -48.45 -31.64 -26.49
CA GLU A 71 -47.96 -32.86 -25.81
C GLU A 71 -46.57 -33.27 -26.31
N GLN A 72 -46.35 -33.24 -27.63
CA GLN A 72 -45.03 -33.52 -28.21
C GLN A 72 -43.98 -32.50 -27.76
N GLN A 73 -44.31 -31.22 -27.72
CA GLN A 73 -43.41 -30.17 -27.22
C GLN A 73 -43.08 -30.37 -25.73
N LEU A 74 -44.05 -30.73 -24.91
CA LEU A 74 -43.82 -31.05 -23.49
C LEU A 74 -42.92 -32.28 -23.32
N GLN A 75 -43.13 -33.34 -24.11
CA GLN A 75 -42.26 -34.52 -24.11
C GLN A 75 -40.84 -34.17 -24.51
N GLN A 76 -40.65 -33.33 -25.52
CA GLN A 76 -39.32 -32.89 -25.93
C GLN A 76 -38.63 -32.06 -24.84
N LEU A 77 -39.33 -31.07 -24.26
CA LEU A 77 -38.79 -30.24 -23.19
C LEU A 77 -38.44 -31.05 -21.94
N THR A 78 -39.26 -32.04 -21.57
CA THR A 78 -38.97 -32.91 -20.42
C THR A 78 -37.73 -33.77 -20.65
N ALA A 79 -37.52 -34.29 -21.87
CA ALA A 79 -36.31 -35.02 -22.23
C ALA A 79 -35.07 -34.12 -22.21
N GLU A 80 -35.17 -32.90 -22.71
CA GLU A 80 -34.08 -31.91 -22.65
C GLU A 80 -33.71 -31.58 -21.19
N ILE A 81 -34.70 -31.31 -20.33
CA ILE A 81 -34.48 -31.04 -18.90
C ILE A 81 -33.80 -32.23 -18.21
N ALA A 82 -34.19 -33.47 -18.53
CA ALA A 82 -33.53 -34.66 -18.00
C ALA A 82 -32.06 -34.74 -18.45
N GLY A 83 -31.77 -34.42 -19.71
CA GLY A 83 -30.40 -34.32 -20.23
C GLY A 83 -29.56 -33.27 -19.53
N TRP A 84 -30.13 -32.08 -19.29
CA TRP A 84 -29.48 -31.00 -18.53
C TRP A 84 -29.15 -31.41 -17.10
N ARG A 85 -30.11 -32.05 -16.39
CA ARG A 85 -29.89 -32.54 -15.02
C ARG A 85 -28.78 -33.58 -14.93
N SER A 86 -28.69 -34.49 -15.91
CA SER A 86 -27.61 -35.48 -15.95
C SER A 86 -26.24 -34.81 -16.13
N ARG A 87 -26.13 -33.84 -17.06
CA ARG A 87 -24.89 -33.07 -17.27
C ARG A 87 -24.50 -32.24 -16.05
N GLU A 88 -25.47 -31.63 -15.38
CA GLU A 88 -25.24 -30.89 -14.15
C GLU A 88 -24.71 -31.80 -13.04
N ALA A 89 -25.30 -32.99 -12.86
CA ALA A 89 -24.82 -33.98 -11.90
C ALA A 89 -23.38 -34.44 -12.19
N THR A 90 -23.02 -34.67 -13.47
CA THR A 90 -21.64 -35.02 -13.84
C THR A 90 -20.65 -33.90 -13.54
N LEU A 91 -21.01 -32.65 -13.85
CA LEU A 91 -20.16 -31.49 -13.59
C LEU A 91 -19.97 -31.24 -12.09
N LEU A 92 -21.01 -31.46 -11.28
CA LEU A 92 -20.91 -31.36 -9.82
C LEU A 92 -19.98 -32.45 -9.26
N ALA A 93 -20.04 -33.68 -9.78
CA ALA A 93 -19.15 -34.76 -9.38
C ALA A 93 -17.69 -34.49 -9.77
N GLU A 94 -17.43 -33.97 -10.98
CA GLU A 94 -16.10 -33.56 -11.42
C GLU A 94 -15.54 -32.42 -10.57
N ARG A 95 -16.37 -31.41 -10.28
CA ARG A 95 -15.99 -30.29 -9.40
C ARG A 95 -15.62 -30.77 -7.99
N ALA A 96 -16.38 -31.71 -7.44
CA ALA A 96 -16.09 -32.29 -6.12
C ALA A 96 -14.76 -33.06 -6.11
N LYS A 97 -14.45 -33.81 -7.19
CA LYS A 97 -13.15 -34.48 -7.34
C LYS A 97 -12.00 -33.48 -7.42
N PHE A 98 -12.14 -32.43 -8.24
CA PHE A 98 -11.12 -31.40 -8.39
C PHE A 98 -10.85 -30.64 -7.09
N GLU A 99 -11.89 -30.29 -6.33
CA GLU A 99 -11.72 -29.64 -5.02
C GLU A 99 -11.00 -30.56 -4.02
N LYS A 100 -11.29 -31.87 -4.04
CA LYS A 100 -10.60 -32.85 -3.19
C LYS A 100 -9.12 -32.97 -3.56
N GLU A 101 -8.79 -33.11 -4.85
CA GLU A 101 -7.41 -33.17 -5.33
C GLU A 101 -6.63 -31.89 -4.98
N LYS A 102 -7.26 -30.72 -5.15
CA LYS A 102 -6.67 -29.44 -4.78
C LYS A 102 -6.41 -29.33 -3.28
N ALA A 103 -7.33 -29.81 -2.44
CA ALA A 103 -7.13 -29.85 -0.99
C ALA A 103 -5.98 -30.78 -0.60
N GLU A 104 -5.88 -31.96 -1.20
CA GLU A 104 -4.77 -32.91 -0.97
C GLU A 104 -3.42 -32.32 -1.41
N GLN A 105 -3.37 -31.65 -2.57
CA GLN A 105 -2.17 -30.95 -3.04
C GLN A 105 -1.76 -29.81 -2.09
N ALA A 106 -2.71 -29.02 -1.58
CA ALA A 106 -2.43 -27.96 -0.64
C ALA A 106 -1.83 -28.49 0.68
N VAL A 107 -2.36 -29.61 1.19
CA VAL A 107 -1.83 -30.27 2.40
C VAL A 107 -0.41 -30.80 2.15
N ASN A 108 -0.16 -31.42 1.00
CA ASN A 108 1.17 -31.94 0.66
C ASN A 108 2.21 -30.82 0.52
N LEU A 109 1.83 -29.71 -0.14
CA LEU A 109 2.70 -28.54 -0.28
C LEU A 109 3.00 -27.91 1.08
N ALA A 110 2.00 -27.78 1.96
CA ALA A 110 2.20 -27.27 3.31
C ALA A 110 3.19 -28.13 4.13
N LYS A 111 3.09 -29.46 4.02
CA LYS A 111 4.04 -30.38 4.67
C LYS A 111 5.46 -30.24 4.12
N GLN A 112 5.61 -30.08 2.80
CA GLN A 112 6.93 -29.87 2.18
C GLN A 112 7.57 -28.56 2.63
N LEU A 113 6.79 -27.47 2.65
CA LEU A 113 7.27 -26.16 3.11
C LEU A 113 7.68 -26.18 4.58
N GLU A 114 6.97 -26.92 5.44
CA GLU A 114 7.34 -27.04 6.86
C GLU A 114 8.64 -27.83 7.03
N ALA A 115 8.81 -28.93 6.29
CA ALA A 115 10.05 -29.71 6.30
C ALA A 115 11.26 -28.91 5.78
N GLU A 116 11.07 -28.11 4.72
CA GLU A 116 12.08 -27.19 4.21
C GLU A 116 12.41 -26.07 5.21
N ARG A 117 11.41 -25.51 5.89
CA ARG A 117 11.63 -24.51 6.94
C ARG A 117 12.43 -25.07 8.10
N GLU A 118 12.13 -26.30 8.54
CA GLU A 118 12.85 -26.94 9.63
C GLU A 118 14.31 -27.21 9.26
N THR A 119 14.57 -27.70 8.05
CA THR A 119 15.94 -27.90 7.55
C THR A 119 16.70 -26.59 7.42
N ILE A 120 16.10 -25.54 6.86
CA ILE A 120 16.71 -24.20 6.79
C ILE A 120 16.98 -23.64 8.19
N SER A 121 16.06 -23.83 9.14
CA SER A 121 16.26 -23.36 10.51
C SER A 121 17.44 -24.08 11.19
N GLN A 122 17.62 -25.38 10.93
CA GLN A 122 18.73 -26.15 11.47
C GLN A 122 20.07 -25.73 10.85
N THR A 123 20.13 -25.47 9.55
CA THR A 123 21.36 -25.02 8.88
C THR A 123 21.78 -23.64 9.34
N VAL A 124 20.85 -22.69 9.43
CA VAL A 124 21.12 -21.33 9.94
C VAL A 124 21.65 -21.39 11.36
N ARG A 125 21.03 -22.19 12.24
CA ARG A 125 21.48 -22.35 13.63
C ARG A 125 22.89 -22.95 13.71
N ALA A 126 23.23 -23.91 12.84
CA ALA A 126 24.57 -24.47 12.77
C ALA A 126 25.61 -23.45 12.28
N GLU A 127 25.27 -22.67 11.25
CA GLU A 127 26.14 -21.60 10.72
C GLU A 127 26.37 -20.48 11.74
N GLU A 128 25.34 -20.05 12.47
CA GLU A 128 25.46 -19.06 13.53
C GLU A 128 26.37 -19.53 14.66
N LEU A 129 26.25 -20.79 15.07
CA LEU A 129 27.13 -21.37 16.09
C LEU A 129 28.59 -21.42 15.62
N GLN A 130 28.83 -21.74 14.35
CA GLN A 130 30.18 -21.71 13.76
C GLN A 130 30.74 -20.28 13.72
N ARG A 131 29.94 -19.30 13.27
CA ARG A 131 30.34 -17.89 13.26
C ARG A 131 30.64 -17.35 14.66
N ALA A 132 29.86 -17.76 15.68
CA ALA A 132 30.11 -17.40 17.07
C ALA A 132 31.46 -17.94 17.57
N LYS A 133 31.76 -19.22 17.31
CA LYS A 133 33.05 -19.83 17.66
C LYS A 133 34.23 -19.14 16.98
N VAL A 134 34.11 -18.81 15.69
CA VAL A 134 35.15 -18.08 14.96
C VAL A 134 35.36 -16.68 15.54
N ARG A 135 34.28 -15.96 15.87
CA ARG A 135 34.39 -14.66 16.53
C ARG A 135 35.07 -14.74 17.89
N GLU A 136 34.72 -15.74 18.70
CA GLU A 136 35.33 -15.96 20.01
C GLU A 136 36.85 -16.22 19.87
N GLN A 137 37.25 -17.06 18.91
CA GLN A 137 38.66 -17.34 18.64
C GLN A 137 39.42 -16.08 18.22
N ILE A 138 38.87 -15.27 17.30
CA ILE A 138 39.48 -14.01 16.86
C ILE A 138 39.65 -13.06 18.05
N LEU A 139 38.65 -12.96 18.93
CA LEU A 139 38.73 -12.09 20.12
C LEU A 139 39.85 -12.54 21.06
N LYS A 140 40.00 -13.87 21.24
CA LYS A 140 41.03 -14.45 22.09
C LYS A 140 42.43 -14.19 21.53
N ASP A 141 42.63 -14.40 20.23
CA ASP A 141 43.90 -14.12 19.55
C ASP A 141 44.27 -12.62 19.64
N GLN A 142 43.28 -11.72 19.55
CA GLN A 142 43.49 -10.28 19.76
C GLN A 142 43.91 -9.94 21.20
N MET A 143 43.25 -10.54 22.20
CA MET A 143 43.61 -10.32 23.60
C MET A 143 45.01 -10.86 23.93
N ASP A 144 45.37 -12.03 23.40
CA ASP A 144 46.69 -12.61 23.58
C ASP A 144 47.78 -11.73 22.93
N GLY A 145 47.53 -11.21 21.71
CA GLY A 145 48.43 -10.27 21.06
C GLY A 145 48.59 -8.94 21.82
N GLN A 146 47.50 -8.40 22.38
CA GLN A 146 47.58 -7.19 23.24
C GLN A 146 48.37 -7.45 24.52
N ASN A 147 48.17 -8.60 25.17
CA ASN A 147 48.89 -8.97 26.38
C ASN A 147 50.40 -9.13 26.13
N GLN A 148 50.79 -9.73 25.00
CA GLN A 148 52.19 -9.81 24.59
C GLN A 148 52.80 -8.42 24.39
N LEU A 149 52.09 -7.52 23.69
CA LEU A 149 52.56 -6.15 23.49
C LEU A 149 52.71 -5.38 24.81
N ILE A 150 51.77 -5.55 25.75
CA ILE A 150 51.86 -4.94 27.09
C ILE A 150 53.09 -5.47 27.84
N GLN A 151 53.35 -6.78 27.79
CA GLN A 151 54.54 -7.36 28.42
C GLN A 151 55.83 -6.81 27.80
N GLU A 152 55.91 -6.73 26.47
CA GLU A 152 57.06 -6.16 25.75
C GLU A 152 57.30 -4.69 26.14
N ILE A 153 56.23 -3.90 26.26
CA ILE A 153 56.33 -2.51 26.70
C ILE A 153 56.83 -2.43 28.15
N GLN A 154 56.32 -3.29 29.04
CA GLN A 154 56.73 -3.32 30.45
C GLN A 154 58.20 -3.70 30.61
N THR A 155 58.70 -4.69 29.86
CA THR A 155 60.11 -5.09 29.90
C THR A 155 61.02 -3.97 29.38
N GLN A 156 60.64 -3.32 28.27
CA GLN A 156 61.36 -2.16 27.73
C GLN A 156 61.40 -0.99 28.72
N LEU A 157 60.28 -0.71 29.41
CA LEU A 157 60.21 0.34 30.42
C LEU A 157 61.10 0.01 31.63
N ALA A 158 61.12 -1.24 32.09
CA ALA A 158 61.98 -1.68 33.19
C ALA A 158 63.46 -1.55 32.82
N LEU A 159 63.85 -1.95 31.61
CA LEU A 159 65.20 -1.79 31.09
C LEU A 159 65.60 -0.31 31.01
N LYS A 160 64.74 0.58 30.48
CA LYS A 160 65.02 2.02 30.46
C LYS A 160 65.15 2.61 31.86
N ASN A 161 64.24 2.29 32.77
CA ASN A 161 64.28 2.80 34.15
C ASN A 161 65.55 2.37 34.88
N SER A 162 65.96 1.10 34.75
CA SER A 162 67.21 0.60 35.35
C SER A 162 68.45 1.27 34.75
N ALA A 163 68.49 1.49 33.43
CA ALA A 163 69.56 2.23 32.78
C ALA A 163 69.63 3.70 33.24
N GLU A 164 68.48 4.35 33.42
CA GLU A 164 68.41 5.74 33.90
C GLU A 164 68.90 5.85 35.36
N ILE A 165 68.53 4.90 36.22
CA ILE A 165 69.02 4.83 37.60
C ILE A 165 70.54 4.61 37.64
N ALA A 166 71.07 3.70 36.81
CA ALA A 166 72.50 3.45 36.71
C ALA A 166 73.26 4.70 36.23
N LEU A 167 72.72 5.41 35.24
CA LEU A 167 73.30 6.65 34.75
C LEU A 167 73.31 7.74 35.82
N LYS A 168 72.21 7.89 36.59
CA LYS A 168 72.15 8.84 37.72
C LYS A 168 73.22 8.54 38.78
N ARG A 169 73.38 7.27 39.16
CA ARG A 169 74.42 6.84 40.10
C ARG A 169 75.83 7.12 39.58
N ALA A 170 76.11 6.78 38.32
CA ALA A 170 77.41 7.04 37.72
C ALA A 170 77.75 8.55 37.68
N ILE A 171 76.76 9.41 37.39
CA ILE A 171 76.93 10.87 37.45
C ILE A 171 77.25 11.34 38.87
N GLU A 172 76.62 10.75 39.88
CA GLU A 172 76.81 11.11 41.29
C GLU A 172 78.17 10.67 41.82
N ASP A 173 78.62 9.46 41.48
CA ASP A 173 79.96 8.95 41.79
C ASP A 173 81.06 9.80 41.12
N LEU A 174 80.86 10.20 39.86
CA LEU A 174 81.79 11.09 39.14
C LEU A 174 81.89 12.47 39.79
N LYS A 175 80.78 13.03 40.26
CA LYS A 175 80.76 14.31 40.98
C LYS A 175 81.55 14.21 42.28
N LEU A 176 81.36 13.13 43.03
CA LEU A 176 82.06 12.90 44.29
C LEU A 176 83.58 12.76 44.05
N SER A 177 83.98 11.94 43.08
CA SER A 177 85.39 11.76 42.71
C SER A 177 86.04 13.06 42.20
N HIS A 178 85.30 13.86 41.43
CA HIS A 178 85.78 15.18 40.99
C HIS A 178 85.97 16.14 42.17
N GLN A 179 85.05 16.13 43.14
CA GLN A 179 85.14 16.97 44.34
C GLN A 179 86.30 16.53 45.24
N GLU A 180 86.54 15.24 45.40
CA GLU A 180 87.70 14.69 46.12
C GLU A 180 89.02 15.03 45.43
N ALA A 181 89.08 14.94 44.10
CA ALA A 181 90.26 15.34 43.32
C ALA A 181 90.55 16.84 43.47
N LEU A 182 89.52 17.69 43.43
CA LEU A 182 89.65 19.14 43.68
C LEU A 182 90.14 19.43 45.10
N GLN A 183 89.64 18.72 46.11
CA GLN A 183 90.10 18.87 47.49
C GLN A 183 91.54 18.40 47.67
N LYS A 184 91.95 17.32 47.01
CA LYS A 184 93.31 16.79 47.05
C LYS A 184 94.31 17.74 46.38
N VAL A 185 93.95 18.27 45.20
CA VAL A 185 94.72 19.32 44.51
C VAL A 185 94.78 20.60 45.34
N ALA A 186 93.69 20.99 46.01
CA ALA A 186 93.69 22.15 46.91
C ALA A 186 94.57 21.95 48.16
N LEU A 187 94.61 20.73 48.72
CA LEU A 187 95.44 20.39 49.88
C LEU A 187 96.93 20.35 49.50
N GLU A 188 97.26 19.76 48.34
CA GLU A 188 98.61 19.74 47.77
C GLU A 188 99.08 21.15 47.41
N ALA A 189 98.20 22.00 46.88
CA ALA A 189 98.46 23.43 46.66
C ALA A 189 98.67 24.21 47.97
N ARG A 190 98.00 23.83 49.07
CA ARG A 190 98.16 24.46 50.40
C ARG A 190 99.46 24.04 51.09
N GLN A 191 99.90 22.80 50.87
CA GLN A 191 101.19 22.28 51.37
C GLN A 191 102.38 22.81 50.55
N ALA A 192 102.20 23.04 49.24
CA ALA A 192 103.19 23.70 48.40
C ALA A 192 103.27 25.22 48.65
N ALA A 193 102.15 25.88 48.99
CA ALA A 193 102.10 27.31 49.31
C ALA A 193 102.80 27.71 50.62
N ALA A 194 103.09 26.75 51.52
CA ALA A 194 103.86 27.00 52.74
C ALA A 194 105.39 26.96 52.52
N ALA A 195 105.87 26.48 51.36
CA ALA A 195 107.28 26.27 51.08
C ALA A 195 107.95 27.35 50.20
N GLU A 196 107.18 28.22 49.53
CA GLU A 196 107.72 29.15 48.51
C GLU A 196 107.24 30.60 48.69
N ALA A 197 107.42 31.15 49.89
CA ALA A 197 107.16 32.54 50.21
C ALA A 197 108.32 33.52 49.89
N VAL A 198 109.34 33.18 49.07
CA VAL A 198 110.48 34.10 48.92
C VAL A 198 110.93 34.50 47.51
N GLN A 199 110.94 33.68 46.44
CA GLN A 199 111.58 34.20 45.21
C GLN A 199 111.22 33.42 43.93
N LYS A 200 110.58 34.11 42.96
CA LYS A 200 110.77 33.97 41.49
C LYS A 200 109.67 33.38 40.57
N ALA A 201 108.44 33.08 40.98
CA ALA A 201 107.48 32.42 40.05
C ALA A 201 106.36 33.30 39.44
N GLU A 202 106.54 34.62 39.34
CA GLU A 202 105.46 35.54 38.90
C GLU A 202 105.35 35.74 37.38
N GLN A 203 106.26 35.20 36.55
CA GLN A 203 106.36 35.60 35.14
C GLN A 203 105.99 34.56 34.07
N LEU A 204 105.58 33.32 34.42
CA LEU A 204 105.43 32.25 33.41
C LEU A 204 104.06 31.53 33.36
N ALA A 205 103.05 31.94 34.15
CA ALA A 205 101.77 31.22 34.22
C ALA A 205 100.68 31.71 33.25
N THR A 206 100.87 32.83 32.54
CA THR A 206 99.81 33.48 31.76
C THR A 206 99.57 32.88 30.36
N GLN A 207 100.42 31.95 29.91
CA GLN A 207 100.37 31.42 28.53
C GLN A 207 99.57 30.12 28.35
N LYS A 208 99.36 29.31 29.40
CA LYS A 208 98.72 27.99 29.24
C LYS A 208 97.18 28.00 29.32
N PHE A 209 96.56 29.06 29.84
CA PHE A 209 95.09 29.14 30.01
C PHE A 209 94.32 29.49 28.70
N ARG A 210 95.00 30.04 27.68
CA ARG A 210 94.34 30.51 26.45
C ARG A 210 94.01 29.42 25.42
N LEU A 211 94.70 28.27 25.44
CA LEU A 211 94.55 27.23 24.42
C LEU A 211 93.49 26.16 24.74
N GLU A 212 93.11 26.00 26.01
CA GLU A 212 92.10 25.01 26.44
C GLU A 212 90.67 25.57 26.48
N LEU A 213 90.49 26.89 26.45
CA LEU A 213 89.17 27.53 26.48
C LEU A 213 88.45 27.49 25.11
N ASP A 214 89.21 27.45 24.01
CA ASP A 214 88.66 27.48 22.65
C ASP A 214 88.19 26.09 22.17
N THR A 215 88.76 25.01 22.70
CA THR A 215 88.35 23.63 22.38
C THR A 215 87.06 23.20 23.08
N LEU A 216 86.72 23.79 24.23
CA LEU A 216 85.47 23.52 24.97
C LEU A 216 84.27 24.33 24.45
N ARG A 217 84.49 25.53 23.89
CA ARG A 217 83.43 26.34 23.26
C ARG A 217 82.85 25.73 21.98
N LEU A 218 83.63 24.89 21.29
CA LEU A 218 83.18 24.17 20.08
C LEU A 218 82.29 22.97 20.43
N LYS A 219 82.61 22.20 21.49
CA LYS A 219 81.80 21.05 21.94
C LYS A 219 80.46 21.44 22.56
N GLN A 220 80.37 22.63 23.17
CA GLN A 220 79.11 23.14 23.73
C GLN A 220 78.12 23.57 22.64
N ARG A 221 78.61 24.09 21.51
CA ARG A 221 77.78 24.48 20.34
C ARG A 221 77.30 23.29 19.50
N GLU A 222 77.96 22.14 19.58
CA GLU A 222 77.56 20.91 18.89
C GLU A 222 76.39 20.19 19.58
N LEU A 223 76.34 20.24 20.92
CA LEU A 223 75.29 19.62 21.73
C LEU A 223 74.03 20.49 21.87
N GLU A 224 74.15 21.82 21.78
CA GLU A 224 72.98 22.71 21.69
C GLU A 224 72.20 22.54 20.37
N LYS A 225 72.91 22.22 19.27
CA LYS A 225 72.30 22.01 17.95
C LYS A 225 71.44 20.73 17.89
N GLN A 226 71.81 19.67 18.62
CA GLN A 226 71.03 18.43 18.69
C GLN A 226 69.75 18.53 19.56
N ARG A 227 69.64 19.57 20.41
CA ARG A 227 68.47 19.81 21.26
C ARG A 227 67.38 20.62 20.55
N ASP A 228 67.76 21.47 19.60
CA ASP A 228 66.81 22.30 18.86
C ASP A 228 66.15 21.53 17.70
N ASP A 229 66.85 20.58 17.07
CA ASP A 229 66.28 19.72 16.02
C ASP A 229 65.18 18.76 16.56
N ALA A 230 65.22 18.39 17.85
CA ALA A 230 64.18 17.58 18.49
C ALA A 230 62.93 18.39 18.91
N ARG A 231 63.08 19.72 19.14
CA ARG A 231 61.95 20.63 19.41
C ARG A 231 61.20 21.01 18.12
N GLN A 232 61.92 21.15 17.00
CA GLN A 232 61.32 21.46 15.70
C GLN A 232 60.38 20.35 15.17
N VAL A 233 60.63 19.08 15.53
CA VAL A 233 59.79 17.93 15.13
C VAL A 233 58.54 17.79 16.02
N ALA A 234 58.63 18.13 17.31
CA ALA A 234 57.49 18.14 18.23
C ALA A 234 56.51 19.31 17.95
N GLU A 235 57.03 20.49 17.60
CA GLU A 235 56.21 21.66 17.23
C GLU A 235 55.50 21.44 15.88
N ASN A 236 56.15 20.80 14.90
CA ASN A 236 55.58 20.51 13.58
C ASN A 236 54.52 19.38 13.55
N LEU A 237 54.49 18.51 14.57
CA LEU A 237 53.41 17.53 14.77
C LEU A 237 52.23 18.15 15.53
N ARG A 238 52.48 19.08 16.45
CA ARG A 238 51.43 19.82 17.16
C ARG A 238 50.70 20.81 16.24
N ARG A 239 51.43 21.50 15.37
CA ARG A 239 50.88 22.43 14.35
C ARG A 239 50.17 21.73 13.18
N LYS A 240 50.35 20.41 12.99
CA LYS A 240 49.57 19.58 12.04
C LYS A 240 48.33 18.92 12.67
N MET A 241 48.22 18.90 14.00
CA MET A 241 47.01 18.42 14.69
C MET A 241 46.05 19.56 15.10
N GLU A 242 46.54 20.79 15.27
CA GLU A 242 45.71 21.96 15.63
C GLU A 242 45.23 22.81 14.44
N GLN A 243 45.59 22.45 13.21
CA GLN A 243 45.09 23.13 12.00
C GLN A 243 44.30 22.15 11.13
N GLY A 244 43.13 21.75 11.64
CA GLY A 244 42.26 20.79 10.97
C GLY A 244 40.90 20.58 11.64
N SER A 245 40.21 21.64 12.08
CA SER A 245 38.76 21.62 12.35
C SER A 245 38.25 23.06 12.53
N GLN A 246 38.29 23.82 11.43
CA GLN A 246 37.41 25.00 11.25
C GLN A 246 36.41 24.76 10.11
N GLN A 247 36.06 23.49 9.90
CA GLN A 247 35.09 23.04 8.89
C GLN A 247 33.86 22.36 9.52
N THR A 248 33.66 22.53 10.83
CA THR A 248 32.79 21.65 11.63
C THR A 248 31.60 22.38 12.23
N GLN A 249 30.88 23.13 11.39
CA GLN A 249 29.51 23.60 11.72
C GLN A 249 28.49 23.38 10.60
N GLY A 250 28.91 23.31 9.33
CA GLY A 250 28.05 22.89 8.22
C GLY A 250 27.87 21.36 8.13
N GLU A 251 28.98 20.63 8.28
CA GLU A 251 29.06 19.17 8.06
C GLU A 251 28.37 18.34 9.17
N VAL A 252 28.06 18.94 10.31
CA VAL A 252 27.35 18.26 11.41
C VAL A 252 25.90 17.97 11.02
N LEU A 253 25.26 18.87 10.28
CA LEU A 253 23.87 18.68 9.85
C LEU A 253 23.75 17.58 8.80
N GLU A 254 24.71 17.51 7.89
CA GLU A 254 24.82 16.47 6.85
C GLU A 254 24.97 15.08 7.49
N LEU A 255 25.91 14.94 8.44
CA LEU A 255 26.14 13.69 9.17
C LEU A 255 24.92 13.26 10.01
N ILE A 256 24.19 14.22 10.59
CA ILE A 256 22.95 13.94 11.32
C ILE A 256 21.87 13.46 10.36
N LEU A 257 21.70 14.13 9.21
CA LEU A 257 20.71 13.76 8.21
C LEU A 257 20.97 12.35 7.66
N GLU A 258 22.22 12.06 7.29
CA GLU A 258 22.65 10.75 6.80
C GLU A 258 22.35 9.64 7.83
N ARG A 259 22.76 9.86 9.09
CA ARG A 259 22.54 8.89 10.16
C ARG A 259 21.06 8.67 10.46
N GLU A 260 20.26 9.72 10.49
CA GLU A 260 18.82 9.62 10.73
C GLU A 260 18.09 8.95 9.57
N LEU A 261 18.46 9.26 8.32
CA LEU A 261 17.92 8.58 7.13
C LEU A 261 18.24 7.08 7.18
N ALA A 262 19.50 6.71 7.46
CA ALA A 262 19.91 5.32 7.58
C ALA A 262 19.20 4.59 8.75
N SER A 263 19.00 5.28 9.87
CA SER A 263 18.31 4.71 11.04
C SER A 263 16.80 4.56 10.82
N ARG A 264 16.13 5.49 10.13
CA ARG A 264 14.68 5.47 9.91
C ARG A 264 14.27 4.56 8.77
N PHE A 265 15.10 4.46 7.73
CA PHE A 265 14.81 3.72 6.51
C PHE A 265 15.85 2.64 6.25
N GLY A 266 15.94 1.66 7.15
CA GLY A 266 16.98 0.61 7.09
C GLY A 266 16.94 -0.28 5.84
N THR A 267 15.87 -0.25 5.05
CA THR A 267 15.79 -0.93 3.75
C THR A 267 16.38 -0.12 2.61
N ASP A 268 16.45 1.21 2.74
CA ASP A 268 16.88 2.11 1.67
C ASP A 268 18.41 2.18 1.60
N ARG A 269 18.95 2.52 0.43
CA ARG A 269 20.40 2.72 0.27
C ARG A 269 20.72 4.20 0.30
N ILE A 270 21.43 4.63 1.34
CA ILE A 270 21.88 6.01 1.54
C ILE A 270 23.30 6.14 1.00
N GLU A 271 23.50 7.00 -0.01
CA GLU A 271 24.80 7.26 -0.63
C GLU A 271 25.25 8.70 -0.32
N PRO A 272 26.30 8.90 0.49
CA PRO A 272 26.92 10.21 0.64
C PRO A 272 27.74 10.54 -0.62
N ILE A 273 27.57 11.75 -1.17
CA ILE A 273 28.35 12.19 -2.32
C ILE A 273 29.69 12.74 -1.82
N SER A 274 30.80 12.17 -2.29
CA SER A 274 32.15 12.51 -1.82
C SER A 274 32.58 13.93 -2.23
N LYS A 275 33.17 14.65 -1.27
CA LYS A 275 33.64 16.04 -1.43
C LYS A 275 34.63 16.17 -2.60
N GLY A 276 34.32 17.04 -3.57
CA GLY A 276 35.22 17.40 -4.67
C GLY A 276 34.58 17.41 -6.06
N VAL A 277 33.35 16.91 -6.18
CA VAL A 277 32.51 17.07 -7.37
C VAL A 277 31.28 17.84 -6.95
N PHE A 278 30.87 18.85 -7.73
CA PHE A 278 29.61 19.57 -7.51
C PHE A 278 28.47 18.55 -7.36
N GLY A 279 27.78 18.57 -6.23
CA GLY A 279 26.76 17.57 -5.93
C GLY A 279 26.06 17.83 -4.61
N ALA A 280 24.89 17.23 -4.47
CA ALA A 280 24.05 17.30 -3.29
C ALA A 280 24.66 16.58 -2.09
N ASP A 281 24.17 16.88 -0.89
CA ASP A 281 24.76 16.35 0.34
C ASP A 281 24.50 14.83 0.52
N VAL A 282 23.29 14.33 0.21
CA VAL A 282 22.93 12.90 0.36
C VAL A 282 21.96 12.45 -0.72
N VAL A 283 22.14 11.26 -1.28
CA VAL A 283 21.13 10.61 -2.15
C VAL A 283 20.57 9.38 -1.46
N GLN A 284 19.25 9.36 -1.28
CA GLN A 284 18.51 8.22 -0.77
C GLN A 284 17.91 7.44 -1.94
N HIS A 285 18.35 6.21 -2.16
CA HIS A 285 17.70 5.27 -3.07
C HIS A 285 16.64 4.49 -2.30
N VAL A 286 15.37 4.75 -2.64
CA VAL A 286 14.23 4.15 -1.96
C VAL A 286 14.04 2.72 -2.43
N LEU A 287 14.03 1.79 -1.47
CA LEU A 287 13.76 0.38 -1.73
C LEU A 287 12.45 -0.03 -1.04
N SER A 288 11.62 -0.78 -1.76
CA SER A 288 10.42 -1.41 -1.19
C SER A 288 10.81 -2.53 -0.20
N GLY A 289 9.89 -2.97 0.65
CA GLY A 289 10.13 -4.00 1.68
C GLY A 289 10.57 -5.37 1.11
N ASP A 290 10.41 -5.58 -0.18
CA ASP A 290 10.88 -6.73 -0.96
C ASP A 290 12.22 -6.49 -1.68
N GLY A 291 12.89 -5.37 -1.41
CA GLY A 291 14.20 -5.02 -1.95
C GLY A 291 14.18 -4.40 -3.35
N ARG A 292 13.01 -4.06 -3.90
CA ARG A 292 12.90 -3.45 -5.23
C ARG A 292 13.20 -1.96 -5.22
N ALA A 293 13.90 -1.46 -6.25
CA ALA A 293 14.14 -0.04 -6.44
C ALA A 293 12.86 0.73 -6.82
N CYS A 294 12.52 1.76 -6.04
CA CYS A 294 11.31 2.55 -6.21
C CYS A 294 11.56 3.99 -6.68
N GLY A 295 12.81 4.45 -6.66
CA GLY A 295 13.23 5.79 -7.07
C GLY A 295 14.34 6.31 -6.16
N SER A 296 14.71 7.57 -6.32
CA SER A 296 15.69 8.23 -5.47
C SER A 296 15.27 9.65 -5.09
N ILE A 297 15.72 10.06 -3.91
CA ILE A 297 15.50 11.39 -3.34
C ILE A 297 16.87 12.03 -3.12
N THR A 298 17.08 13.20 -3.72
CA THR A 298 18.28 14.01 -3.49
C THR A 298 18.02 14.97 -2.35
N TRP A 299 18.90 14.96 -1.35
CA TRP A 299 18.83 15.80 -0.17
C TRP A 299 19.97 16.82 -0.16
N GLU A 300 19.63 18.09 0.05
CA GLU A 300 20.57 19.18 0.29
C GLU A 300 20.29 19.77 1.66
N THR A 301 21.32 20.06 2.43
CA THR A 301 21.22 20.74 3.72
C THR A 301 21.90 22.10 3.67
N LYS A 302 21.29 23.10 4.30
CA LYS A 302 21.85 24.46 4.39
C LYS A 302 21.72 25.02 5.79
N ASN A 303 22.86 25.12 6.46
CA ASN A 303 22.99 25.75 7.77
C ASN A 303 23.60 27.16 7.62
N THR A 304 22.76 28.16 7.35
CA THR A 304 23.18 29.54 7.05
C THR A 304 22.13 30.54 7.53
N GLN A 305 22.55 31.76 7.88
CA GLN A 305 21.66 32.79 8.43
C GLN A 305 20.76 33.50 7.40
N ASN A 306 21.12 33.47 6.13
CA ASN A 306 20.38 34.17 5.07
C ASN A 306 20.00 33.18 3.97
N TRP A 307 18.74 33.20 3.54
CA TRP A 307 18.26 32.42 2.41
C TRP A 307 18.95 32.85 1.11
N ASN A 308 19.33 31.88 0.27
CA ASN A 308 19.84 32.15 -1.07
C ASN A 308 19.10 31.31 -2.13
N PRO A 309 18.35 31.92 -3.05
CA PRO A 309 17.62 31.21 -4.11
C PRO A 309 18.51 30.31 -4.99
N LYS A 310 19.82 30.62 -5.12
CA LYS A 310 20.77 29.82 -5.91
C LYS A 310 20.91 28.37 -5.42
N TRP A 311 20.53 28.08 -4.16
CA TRP A 311 20.54 26.71 -3.66
C TRP A 311 19.53 25.82 -4.38
N LEU A 312 18.40 26.39 -4.83
CA LEU A 312 17.40 25.67 -5.60
C LEU A 312 17.90 25.31 -7.01
N GLU A 313 18.64 26.23 -7.64
CA GLU A 313 19.28 25.98 -8.94
C GLU A 313 20.30 24.85 -8.85
N LYS A 314 21.13 24.85 -7.79
CA LYS A 314 22.09 23.79 -7.52
C LYS A 314 21.40 22.44 -7.28
N LEU A 315 20.42 22.39 -6.37
CA LEU A 315 19.68 21.17 -6.05
C LEU A 315 18.99 20.58 -7.30
N ARG A 316 18.47 21.43 -8.19
CA ARG A 316 17.88 20.98 -9.46
C ARG A 316 18.92 20.34 -10.38
N ALA A 317 20.11 20.92 -10.49
CA ALA A 317 21.20 20.33 -11.25
C ALA A 317 21.61 18.96 -10.66
N ASP A 318 21.68 18.87 -9.34
CA ASP A 318 22.03 17.63 -8.63
C ASP A 318 20.96 16.54 -8.81
N MET A 319 19.67 16.88 -8.78
CA MET A 319 18.59 15.95 -9.09
C MET A 319 18.70 15.36 -10.50
N ILE A 320 19.08 16.18 -11.49
CA ILE A 320 19.24 15.73 -12.88
C ILE A 320 20.45 14.79 -12.98
N ALA A 321 21.57 15.15 -12.36
CA ALA A 321 22.78 14.34 -12.34
C ALA A 321 22.54 12.96 -11.69
N ASN A 322 21.80 12.94 -10.57
CA ASN A 322 21.52 11.74 -9.80
C ASN A 322 20.25 10.98 -10.28
N LYS A 323 19.52 11.52 -11.26
CA LYS A 323 18.23 11.00 -11.75
C LYS A 323 17.21 10.80 -10.63
N SER A 324 17.14 11.75 -9.69
CA SER A 324 16.20 11.71 -8.58
C SER A 324 14.84 12.28 -8.93
N GLU A 325 13.80 11.58 -8.49
CA GLU A 325 12.41 12.00 -8.66
C GLU A 325 12.03 13.17 -7.75
N PHE A 326 12.63 13.25 -6.56
CA PHE A 326 12.41 14.34 -5.61
C PHE A 326 13.73 14.97 -5.16
N GLY A 327 13.70 16.29 -4.99
CA GLY A 327 14.76 17.07 -4.37
C GLY A 327 14.23 17.78 -3.15
N ILE A 328 14.93 17.64 -2.02
CA ILE A 328 14.54 18.20 -0.74
C ILE A 328 15.68 19.04 -0.19
N LEU A 329 15.41 20.32 0.07
CA LEU A 329 16.31 21.25 0.72
C LEU A 329 15.89 21.41 2.19
N VAL A 330 16.73 20.94 3.10
CA VAL A 330 16.55 21.12 4.55
C VAL A 330 17.37 22.33 4.97
N SER A 331 16.71 23.40 5.45
CA SER A 331 17.42 24.61 5.86
C SER A 331 17.00 25.13 7.22
N THR A 332 17.94 25.81 7.88
CA THR A 332 17.70 26.55 9.13
C THR A 332 16.92 27.85 8.91
N VAL A 333 17.00 28.42 7.69
CA VAL A 333 16.32 29.65 7.30
C VAL A 333 15.52 29.37 6.05
N LEU A 334 14.24 29.73 6.05
CA LEU A 334 13.30 29.49 4.96
C LEU A 334 13.05 30.79 4.17
N PRO A 335 12.64 30.70 2.90
CA PRO A 335 12.26 31.88 2.12
C PRO A 335 10.96 32.49 2.64
N ASP A 336 10.76 33.77 2.33
CA ASP A 336 9.54 34.49 2.69
C ASP A 336 8.29 33.78 2.17
N GLY A 337 7.31 33.56 3.06
CA GLY A 337 6.06 32.86 2.75
C GLY A 337 6.09 31.34 2.96
N VAL A 338 7.20 30.77 3.45
CA VAL A 338 7.27 29.36 3.87
C VAL A 338 7.54 29.27 5.37
N ASP A 339 6.54 28.82 6.14
CA ASP A 339 6.65 28.73 7.61
C ASP A 339 7.46 27.51 8.08
N HIS A 340 7.19 26.33 7.52
CA HIS A 340 7.79 25.06 7.97
C HIS A 340 8.22 24.15 6.82
N PHE A 341 7.37 24.04 5.79
CA PHE A 341 7.70 23.35 4.55
C PHE A 341 6.86 23.89 3.40
N GLY A 342 7.37 23.75 2.18
CA GLY A 342 6.68 24.17 0.97
C GLY A 342 7.33 23.63 -0.30
N VAL A 343 6.65 23.83 -1.42
CA VAL A 343 7.19 23.49 -2.75
C VAL A 343 7.51 24.79 -3.48
N ILE A 344 8.76 24.97 -3.89
CA ILE A 344 9.23 26.13 -4.66
C ILE A 344 9.89 25.60 -5.94
N ASP A 345 9.39 26.03 -7.09
CA ASP A 345 9.86 25.60 -8.41
C ASP A 345 10.03 24.08 -8.57
N GLY A 346 9.07 23.33 -8.03
CA GLY A 346 9.05 21.86 -8.05
C GLY A 346 9.99 21.17 -7.06
N LEU A 347 10.71 21.92 -6.22
CA LEU A 347 11.59 21.40 -5.17
C LEU A 347 10.94 21.55 -3.81
N TRP A 348 11.15 20.57 -2.94
CA TRP A 348 10.66 20.66 -1.57
C TRP A 348 11.66 21.42 -0.71
N VAL A 349 11.18 22.37 0.07
CA VAL A 349 11.97 23.13 1.05
C VAL A 349 11.33 22.93 2.41
N CYS A 350 12.12 22.59 3.43
CA CYS A 350 11.60 22.38 4.79
C CYS A 350 12.62 22.72 5.88
N ASP A 351 12.12 22.95 7.10
CA ASP A 351 12.95 23.12 8.28
C ASP A 351 13.45 21.79 8.87
N LEU A 352 14.34 21.89 9.87
CA LEU A 352 14.91 20.73 10.56
C LEU A 352 13.89 19.90 11.36
N LYS A 353 12.69 20.42 11.61
CA LYS A 353 11.66 19.74 12.40
C LYS A 353 10.76 18.88 11.51
N VAL A 354 10.49 19.33 10.29
CA VAL A 354 9.50 18.71 9.39
C VAL A 354 10.13 17.76 8.37
N TRP A 355 11.43 17.89 8.07
CA TRP A 355 12.12 16.99 7.14
C TRP A 355 11.87 15.49 7.36
N PRO A 356 11.77 14.94 8.60
CA PRO A 356 11.59 13.50 8.76
C PRO A 356 10.18 13.01 8.38
N ILE A 357 9.18 13.86 8.58
CA ILE A 357 7.79 13.61 8.15
C ILE A 357 7.76 13.61 6.63
N LEU A 358 8.35 14.63 6.02
CA LEU A 358 8.43 14.77 4.57
C LEU A 358 9.18 13.59 3.92
N ALA A 359 10.28 13.13 4.53
CA ALA A 359 11.02 11.95 4.10
C ALA A 359 10.11 10.72 4.03
N THR A 360 9.30 10.50 5.06
CA THR A 360 8.41 9.34 5.15
C THR A 360 7.29 9.42 4.10
N THR A 361 6.68 10.59 3.94
CA THR A 361 5.59 10.80 2.98
C THR A 361 6.06 10.61 1.53
N LEU A 362 7.16 11.25 1.14
CA LEU A 362 7.67 11.16 -0.23
C LEU A 362 8.20 9.76 -0.56
N ARG A 363 8.81 9.08 0.42
CA ARG A 363 9.19 7.67 0.31
C ARG A 363 7.99 6.77 0.01
N GLN A 364 6.90 6.90 0.75
CA GLN A 364 5.68 6.12 0.52
C GLN A 364 5.07 6.41 -0.86
N GLN A 365 5.12 7.67 -1.30
CA GLN A 365 4.64 8.06 -2.63
C GLN A 365 5.45 7.38 -3.75
N LEU A 366 6.78 7.32 -3.63
CA LEU A 366 7.62 6.60 -4.61
C LEU A 366 7.27 5.11 -4.67
N ILE A 367 7.14 4.46 -3.52
CA ILE A 367 6.76 3.03 -3.45
C ILE A 367 5.38 2.79 -4.10
N ALA A 368 4.40 3.64 -3.80
CA ALA A 368 3.06 3.54 -4.39
C ALA A 368 3.09 3.75 -5.92
N LEU A 369 3.89 4.70 -6.41
CA LEU A 369 4.06 4.95 -7.84
C LEU A 369 4.73 3.77 -8.54
N THR A 370 5.77 3.18 -7.96
CA THR A 370 6.41 1.96 -8.50
C THR A 370 5.44 0.79 -8.50
N PHE A 371 4.65 0.60 -7.45
CA PHE A 371 3.62 -0.42 -7.40
C PHE A 371 2.56 -0.22 -8.49
N ALA A 372 2.14 1.03 -8.73
CA ALA A 372 1.21 1.37 -9.81
C ALA A 372 1.83 1.15 -11.22
N ARG A 373 3.10 1.48 -11.41
CA ARG A 373 3.87 1.23 -12.65
C ARG A 373 4.06 -0.26 -12.91
N LEU A 374 4.45 -1.04 -11.90
CA LEU A 374 4.57 -2.51 -12.00
C LEU A 374 3.21 -3.17 -12.23
N SER A 375 2.15 -2.63 -11.62
CA SER A 375 0.77 -3.03 -11.94
C SER A 375 0.36 -2.65 -13.37
N SER A 376 1.09 -1.74 -14.02
CA SER A 376 0.91 -1.30 -15.41
C SER A 376 1.82 -2.00 -16.42
N GLU A 377 3.02 -2.43 -16.02
CA GLU A 377 3.96 -3.20 -16.86
C GLU A 377 3.73 -4.70 -16.76
N GLY A 378 3.35 -5.21 -15.57
CA GLY A 378 2.81 -6.56 -15.38
C GLY A 378 1.45 -6.77 -16.08
N ARG A 379 0.85 -5.68 -16.54
CA ARG A 379 -0.29 -5.65 -17.45
C ARG A 379 0.13 -6.04 -18.88
N ASP A 380 1.33 -5.79 -19.39
CA ASP A 380 1.56 -6.03 -20.83
C ASP A 380 1.57 -7.51 -21.26
N ARG A 381 1.95 -8.45 -20.39
CA ARG A 381 1.96 -9.89 -20.76
C ARG A 381 0.73 -10.67 -20.28
N LYS A 382 0.12 -10.26 -19.17
CA LYS A 382 -1.10 -10.89 -18.61
C LYS A 382 -2.38 -10.15 -19.00
N MET A 383 -2.30 -8.85 -19.26
CA MET A 383 -3.40 -8.05 -19.79
C MET A 383 -3.55 -8.19 -21.29
N GLU A 384 -2.63 -8.71 -22.09
CA GLU A 384 -3.00 -9.09 -23.47
C GLU A 384 -3.99 -10.28 -23.46
N ILE A 385 -3.78 -11.25 -22.57
CA ILE A 385 -4.67 -12.41 -22.38
C ILE A 385 -5.98 -11.98 -21.71
N LEU A 386 -5.92 -11.17 -20.64
CA LEU A 386 -7.12 -10.65 -19.97
C LEU A 386 -7.85 -9.59 -20.79
N TYR A 387 -7.17 -8.73 -21.56
CA TYR A 387 -7.82 -7.77 -22.46
C TYR A 387 -8.47 -8.51 -23.61
N ARG A 388 -7.84 -9.53 -24.21
CA ARG A 388 -8.50 -10.42 -25.21
C ARG A 388 -9.71 -11.16 -24.63
N TYR A 389 -9.68 -11.51 -23.34
CA TYR A 389 -10.83 -12.09 -22.65
C TYR A 389 -11.92 -11.04 -22.35
N LEU A 390 -11.56 -9.88 -21.79
CA LEU A 390 -12.43 -8.78 -21.38
C LEU A 390 -13.04 -8.00 -22.57
N THR A 391 -12.32 -7.90 -23.68
CA THR A 391 -12.83 -7.38 -24.98
C THR A 391 -13.34 -8.49 -25.89
N GLY A 392 -13.22 -9.75 -25.47
CA GLY A 392 -13.70 -10.91 -26.19
C GLY A 392 -15.21 -11.12 -26.05
N PRO A 393 -15.85 -11.81 -27.01
CA PRO A 393 -17.29 -12.07 -27.00
C PRO A 393 -17.76 -12.88 -25.77
N GLU A 394 -16.89 -13.68 -25.15
CA GLU A 394 -17.21 -14.52 -23.99
C GLU A 394 -17.43 -13.72 -22.69
N PHE A 395 -16.58 -12.73 -22.39
CA PHE A 395 -16.78 -11.87 -21.21
C PHE A 395 -18.03 -11.01 -21.36
N ARG A 396 -18.27 -10.48 -22.58
CA ARG A 396 -19.47 -9.71 -22.88
C ARG A 396 -20.75 -10.54 -22.67
N GLU A 397 -20.78 -11.81 -23.10
CA GLU A 397 -21.91 -12.69 -22.83
C GLU A 397 -22.09 -13.00 -21.34
N ARG A 398 -21.01 -13.20 -20.58
CA ARG A 398 -21.11 -13.41 -19.12
C ARG A 398 -21.63 -12.18 -18.38
N VAL A 399 -21.16 -10.99 -18.73
CA VAL A 399 -21.65 -9.73 -18.15
C VAL A 399 -23.11 -9.47 -18.55
N ASN A 400 -23.48 -9.72 -19.80
CA ASN A 400 -24.86 -9.60 -20.26
C ASN A 400 -25.79 -10.63 -19.60
N ALA A 401 -25.33 -11.86 -19.35
CA ALA A 401 -26.09 -12.85 -18.61
C ALA A 401 -26.37 -12.39 -17.17
N VAL A 402 -25.36 -11.86 -16.48
CA VAL A 402 -25.52 -11.30 -15.12
C VAL A 402 -26.46 -10.09 -15.13
N LEU A 403 -26.30 -9.16 -16.07
CA LEU A 403 -27.18 -7.98 -16.21
C LEU A 403 -28.63 -8.38 -16.53
N ARG A 404 -28.86 -9.37 -17.40
CA ARG A 404 -30.21 -9.90 -17.70
C ARG A 404 -30.86 -10.47 -16.45
N THR A 405 -30.12 -11.20 -15.62
CA THR A 405 -30.62 -11.73 -14.35
C THR A 405 -30.97 -10.61 -13.37
N PHE A 406 -30.11 -9.59 -13.23
CA PHE A 406 -30.39 -8.45 -12.36
C PHE A 406 -31.60 -7.62 -12.80
N VAL A 407 -31.74 -7.36 -14.10
CA VAL A 407 -32.90 -6.65 -14.66
C VAL A 407 -34.17 -7.47 -14.44
N GLY A 408 -34.14 -8.78 -14.67
CA GLY A 408 -35.27 -9.68 -14.41
C GLY A 408 -35.68 -9.71 -12.93
N MET A 409 -34.71 -9.79 -12.01
CA MET A 409 -34.97 -9.74 -10.56
C MET A 409 -35.58 -8.40 -10.13
N LYS A 410 -35.08 -7.28 -10.68
CA LYS A 410 -35.65 -5.94 -10.40
C LYS A 410 -37.08 -5.82 -10.91
N GLU A 411 -37.38 -6.31 -12.11
CA GLU A 411 -38.74 -6.31 -12.65
C GLU A 411 -39.71 -7.21 -11.89
N GLN A 412 -39.24 -8.35 -11.38
CA GLN A 412 -40.04 -9.21 -10.53
C GLN A 412 -40.35 -8.52 -9.20
N LEU A 413 -39.36 -7.90 -8.55
CA LEU A 413 -39.54 -7.14 -7.31
C LEU A 413 -40.52 -5.98 -7.49
N GLU A 414 -40.42 -5.22 -8.57
CA GLU A 414 -41.34 -4.11 -8.86
C GLU A 414 -42.76 -4.58 -9.23
N ARG A 415 -42.91 -5.80 -9.76
CA ARG A 415 -44.24 -6.43 -9.92
C ARG A 415 -44.82 -6.86 -8.58
N GLU A 416 -44.02 -7.48 -7.72
CA GLU A 416 -44.43 -7.89 -6.37
C GLU A 416 -44.84 -6.69 -5.52
N LYS A 417 -44.05 -5.60 -5.51
CA LYS A 417 -44.42 -4.36 -4.83
C LYS A 417 -45.78 -3.83 -5.29
N ARG A 418 -46.01 -3.73 -6.60
CA ARG A 418 -47.29 -3.25 -7.15
C ARG A 418 -48.46 -4.16 -6.76
N ALA A 419 -48.26 -5.48 -6.79
CA ALA A 419 -49.28 -6.45 -6.38
C ALA A 419 -49.61 -6.33 -4.89
N LEU A 420 -48.58 -6.18 -4.03
CA LEU A 420 -48.75 -6.01 -2.58
C LEU A 420 -49.45 -4.69 -2.24
N ILE A 421 -49.07 -3.57 -2.87
CA ILE A 421 -49.75 -2.28 -2.68
C ILE A 421 -51.24 -2.40 -3.04
N LYS A 422 -51.55 -3.04 -4.17
CA LYS A 422 -52.94 -3.29 -4.57
C LYS A 422 -53.67 -4.14 -3.53
N GLN A 423 -53.04 -5.20 -3.03
CA GLN A 423 -53.64 -6.09 -2.04
C GLN A 423 -53.84 -5.40 -0.68
N TRP A 424 -52.89 -4.57 -0.24
CA TRP A 424 -53.01 -3.77 0.97
C TRP A 424 -54.16 -2.77 0.85
N SER A 425 -54.22 -2.00 -0.23
CA SER A 425 -55.32 -1.05 -0.45
C SER A 425 -56.69 -1.73 -0.49
N ALA A 426 -56.79 -2.93 -1.10
CA ALA A 426 -58.02 -3.70 -1.09
C ALA A 426 -58.41 -4.19 0.33
N ARG A 427 -57.42 -4.67 1.10
CA ARG A 427 -57.65 -5.12 2.49
C ARG A 427 -58.00 -3.95 3.41
N GLU A 428 -57.36 -2.81 3.24
CA GLU A 428 -57.62 -1.59 4.00
C GLU A 428 -59.08 -1.15 3.81
N LYS A 429 -59.56 -1.07 2.56
CA LYS A 429 -60.99 -0.79 2.28
C LYS A 429 -61.95 -1.82 2.88
N GLN A 430 -61.59 -3.10 2.85
CA GLN A 430 -62.40 -4.14 3.49
C GLN A 430 -62.48 -3.96 5.00
N ILE A 431 -61.34 -3.65 5.63
CA ILE A 431 -61.26 -3.37 7.06
C ILE A 431 -62.09 -2.13 7.40
N GLU A 432 -61.94 -1.03 6.65
CA GLU A 432 -62.74 0.18 6.81
C GLU A 432 -64.24 -0.10 6.69
N THR A 433 -64.66 -0.84 5.66
CA THR A 433 -66.09 -1.19 5.47
C THR A 433 -66.65 -1.97 6.65
N VAL A 434 -65.87 -2.90 7.22
CA VAL A 434 -66.26 -3.66 8.41
C VAL A 434 -66.33 -2.76 9.64
N ILE A 435 -65.35 -1.86 9.83
CA ILE A 435 -65.34 -0.89 10.93
C ILE A 435 -66.56 0.04 10.85
N ASP A 436 -66.83 0.61 9.67
CA ASP A 436 -67.96 1.49 9.44
C ASP A 436 -69.30 0.76 9.64
N GLY A 437 -69.41 -0.47 9.13
CA GLY A 437 -70.59 -1.31 9.34
C GLY A 437 -70.83 -1.63 10.81
N MET A 438 -69.78 -2.00 11.56
CA MET A 438 -69.87 -2.26 13.00
C MET A 438 -70.22 -1.00 13.79
N SER A 439 -69.61 0.14 13.43
CA SER A 439 -69.88 1.44 14.06
C SER A 439 -71.31 1.92 13.80
N GLY A 440 -71.78 1.77 12.56
CA GLY A 440 -73.15 2.08 12.14
C GLY A 440 -74.18 1.18 12.84
N MET A 441 -73.97 -0.15 12.86
CA MET A 441 -74.83 -1.08 13.59
C MET A 441 -74.88 -0.76 15.09
N TYR A 442 -73.74 -0.41 15.68
CA TYR A 442 -73.67 -0.01 17.08
C TYR A 442 -74.45 1.29 17.33
N GLY A 443 -74.32 2.29 16.44
CA GLY A 443 -75.10 3.54 16.49
C GLY A 443 -76.61 3.32 16.29
N ASP A 444 -77.01 2.46 15.35
CA ASP A 444 -78.42 2.10 15.10
C ASP A 444 -79.03 1.40 16.33
N LEU A 445 -78.32 0.44 16.91
CA LEU A 445 -78.72 -0.23 18.15
C LEU A 445 -78.82 0.76 19.33
N GLN A 446 -77.88 1.70 19.44
CA GLN A 446 -77.90 2.75 20.45
C GLN A 446 -79.08 3.71 20.27
N GLY A 447 -79.45 4.02 19.02
CA GLY A 447 -80.62 4.83 18.68
C GLY A 447 -81.96 4.15 18.98
N ILE A 448 -82.05 2.82 18.79
CA ILE A 448 -83.28 2.04 19.02
C ILE A 448 -83.51 1.74 20.50
N ILE A 449 -82.46 1.38 21.25
CA ILE A 449 -82.57 0.83 22.63
C ILE A 449 -82.21 1.90 23.70
N GLY A 450 -81.73 3.08 23.25
CA GLY A 450 -81.26 4.16 24.11
C GLY A 450 -79.85 3.91 24.64
N SER A 451 -79.07 4.99 24.73
CA SER A 451 -77.64 4.98 25.09
C SER A 451 -77.29 4.41 26.46
N ALA A 452 -78.28 4.21 27.35
CA ALA A 452 -78.07 3.68 28.70
C ALA A 452 -78.11 2.14 28.80
N SER A 453 -78.50 1.44 27.73
CA SER A 453 -78.84 0.00 27.77
C SER A 453 -77.81 -0.92 27.11
N LEU A 454 -76.83 -0.37 26.36
CA LEU A 454 -75.81 -1.11 25.63
C LEU A 454 -74.43 -0.95 26.29
N PRO A 455 -73.65 -2.04 26.47
CA PRO A 455 -72.25 -1.94 26.93
C PRO A 455 -71.40 -1.16 25.93
N GLU A 456 -70.64 -0.17 26.40
CA GLU A 456 -69.74 0.63 25.56
C GLU A 456 -68.56 -0.18 25.03
N ILE A 457 -68.26 -0.03 23.73
CA ILE A 457 -67.08 -0.63 23.08
C ILE A 457 -65.94 0.39 23.11
N ALA A 458 -64.84 0.05 23.80
CA ALA A 458 -63.71 0.95 24.02
C ALA A 458 -63.09 1.52 22.72
N SER A 459 -63.03 0.73 21.64
CA SER A 459 -62.45 1.16 20.35
C SER A 459 -63.31 2.14 19.54
N LEU A 460 -64.52 2.46 20.00
CA LEU A 460 -65.44 3.43 19.37
C LEU A 460 -65.63 4.70 20.21
N ARG A 461 -64.86 4.86 21.29
CA ARG A 461 -64.85 6.08 22.09
C ARG A 461 -64.13 7.19 21.33
N LEU A 462 -64.71 8.38 21.37
CA LEU A 462 -63.95 9.62 21.20
C LEU A 462 -63.22 9.85 22.52
N ASP A 463 -62.08 9.18 22.72
CA ASP A 463 -61.19 9.58 23.80
C ASP A 463 -60.71 11.01 23.48
N GLU A 464 -60.91 11.94 24.41
CA GLU A 464 -60.29 13.27 24.31
C GLU A 464 -58.78 13.08 24.11
N PRO A 465 -58.12 13.90 23.26
CA PRO A 465 -56.70 13.74 23.00
C PRO A 465 -55.95 13.76 24.32
N ASP A 466 -55.26 12.66 24.59
CA ASP A 466 -54.45 12.43 25.78
C ASP A 466 -53.50 13.63 25.96
N GLU A 467 -53.84 14.57 26.85
CA GLU A 467 -52.88 15.51 27.39
C GLU A 467 -51.86 14.66 28.13
N GLY A 468 -50.79 14.28 27.41
CA GLY A 468 -49.68 13.50 27.96
C GLY A 468 -49.22 14.06 29.30
N PRO A 469 -48.62 13.22 30.16
CA PRO A 469 -48.49 13.50 31.58
C PRO A 469 -47.86 14.87 31.84
N LYS A 470 -48.62 15.76 32.50
CA LYS A 470 -48.07 16.99 33.07
C LYS A 470 -46.99 16.60 34.07
N LEU A 471 -45.74 16.85 33.71
CA LEU A 471 -44.57 16.72 34.56
C LEU A 471 -44.78 17.49 35.87
N LEU A 472 -44.89 16.76 36.98
CA LEU A 472 -44.49 17.18 38.32
C LEU A 472 -43.77 16.03 39.01
#